data_AF-A0A8S4NLT0-F1
#
_entry.id   AF-A0A8S4NLT0-F1
#
_cell.length_a   1.000
_cell.length_b   1.000
_cell.length_c   1.000
_cell.angle_alpha   90.00
_cell.angle_beta   90.00
_cell.angle_gamma   90.00
#
_symmetry.space_group_name_H-M   'P 1'
#
loop_
_entity.id
_entity.type
_entity.pdbx_description
1 polymer ?
#
loop_
_entity_poly.entity_id
_entity_poly.type
_entity_poly.pdbx_seq_one_letter_code
_entity_poly.pdbx_strand_id
1 'polypeptide(L)'
;MEIDWQPLKNQKFIDSRLNAVYGQDALKMYLGYEEPWWEKLGFTTGRAVSTLPVRQMIYKGKGKPSSDTSKDVNSKSMMLVYPSYPHASFWDDSMLNSHLLATPLATNMLASEYNISETILAEAHNQIAEVHQLRPEDLARPYTGVMHYWKQGGPQGSAFYSWKGGADWENISKQMIKPIEDENVHIVGSCYSTHQHWIEGALTSVEELLNMHYNQQNDTWIENKRVDRRRRGVYSREYENIPRWT
;
A
#
# COMPACT_ATOMS: atom_id res chain seq x y z
N MET A 1 -2.70 13.45 -7.94
CA MET A 1 -3.23 14.59 -7.16
C MET A 1 -2.14 15.65 -7.10
N GLU A 2 -2.33 16.77 -7.79
CA GLU A 2 -1.39 17.88 -7.75
C GLU A 2 -1.94 18.94 -6.77
N ILE A 3 -1.25 19.15 -5.65
CA ILE A 3 -1.66 20.13 -4.65
C ILE A 3 -1.18 21.50 -5.14
N ASP A 4 -2.11 22.34 -5.60
CA ASP A 4 -1.80 23.70 -6.06
C ASP A 4 -1.80 24.71 -4.89
N TRP A 5 -0.82 24.58 -4.01
CA TRP A 5 -0.64 25.50 -2.87
C TRP A 5 0.76 26.12 -2.91
N GLN A 6 0.81 27.43 -3.19
CA GLN A 6 2.05 28.19 -3.42
C GLN A 6 3.08 28.11 -2.27
N PRO A 7 2.70 28.14 -0.98
CA PRO A 7 3.65 27.95 0.12
C PRO A 7 4.38 26.60 0.12
N LEU A 8 3.73 25.51 -0.32
CA LEU A 8 4.42 24.22 -0.52
C LEU A 8 5.40 24.27 -1.70
N LYS A 9 4.99 24.91 -2.81
CA LYS A 9 5.72 24.92 -4.09
C LYS A 9 6.94 25.85 -4.11
N ASN A 10 7.00 26.86 -3.23
CA ASN A 10 8.04 27.90 -3.27
C ASN A 10 9.11 27.75 -2.18
N GLN A 11 9.07 26.70 -1.37
CA GLN A 11 10.06 26.46 -0.34
C GLN A 11 11.03 25.35 -0.75
N LYS A 12 12.24 25.73 -1.19
CA LYS A 12 13.35 24.79 -1.48
C LYS A 12 13.57 23.76 -0.37
N PHE A 13 13.33 24.17 0.87
CA PHE A 13 13.36 23.31 2.05
C PHE A 13 12.36 22.15 1.93
N ILE A 14 11.11 22.42 1.58
CA ILE A 14 10.05 21.41 1.45
C ILE A 14 10.28 20.55 0.21
N ASP A 15 10.64 21.17 -0.92
CA ASP A 15 10.91 20.45 -2.17
C ASP A 15 11.99 19.38 -1.99
N SER A 16 13.07 19.70 -1.27
CA SER A 16 14.14 18.73 -1.00
C SER A 16 13.67 17.51 -0.19
N ARG A 17 12.65 17.69 0.67
CA ARG A 17 12.09 16.64 1.53
C ARG A 17 11.04 15.81 0.82
N LEU A 18 10.17 16.46 0.05
CA LEU A 18 9.23 15.76 -0.83
C LEU A 18 9.98 14.86 -1.83
N ASN A 19 11.15 15.32 -2.29
CA ASN A 19 12.03 14.57 -3.17
C ASN A 19 12.95 13.57 -2.46
N ALA A 20 12.89 13.44 -1.12
CA ALA A 20 13.72 12.48 -0.38
C ALA A 20 13.23 11.04 -0.48
N VAL A 21 12.03 10.82 -1.03
CA VAL A 21 11.47 9.49 -1.29
C VAL A 21 11.33 9.25 -2.79
N TYR A 22 11.29 7.98 -3.18
CA TYR A 22 10.94 7.56 -4.53
C TYR A 22 9.78 6.56 -4.50
N GLY A 23 8.91 6.64 -5.49
CA GLY A 23 7.82 5.71 -5.67
C GLY A 23 8.31 4.39 -6.24
N GLN A 24 7.71 3.31 -5.77
CA GLN A 24 7.92 1.96 -6.29
C GLN A 24 6.58 1.41 -6.76
N ASP A 25 6.53 1.09 -8.04
CA ASP A 25 5.33 0.59 -8.67
C ASP A 25 5.14 -0.89 -8.36
N ALA A 26 3.89 -1.32 -8.24
CA ALA A 26 3.55 -2.72 -8.04
C ALA A 26 2.20 -3.05 -8.62
N LEU A 27 2.01 -4.31 -8.97
CA LEU A 27 0.79 -4.81 -9.59
C LEU A 27 0.33 -6.05 -8.86
N LYS A 28 -0.97 -6.13 -8.58
CA LYS A 28 -1.60 -7.35 -8.07
C LYS A 28 -2.56 -7.88 -9.13
N MET A 29 -2.38 -9.13 -9.49
CA MET A 29 -3.27 -9.87 -10.37
C MET A 29 -3.82 -11.06 -9.59
N TYR A 30 -5.13 -11.15 -9.47
CA TYR A 30 -5.83 -12.25 -8.82
C TYR A 30 -6.44 -13.13 -9.90
N LEU A 31 -6.06 -14.40 -9.92
CA LEU A 31 -6.49 -15.40 -10.91
C LEU A 31 -7.36 -16.44 -10.22
N GLY A 32 -8.59 -16.62 -10.70
CA GLY A 32 -9.54 -17.61 -10.17
C GLY A 32 -9.48 -18.91 -10.94
N TYR A 33 -9.43 -20.04 -10.22
CA TYR A 33 -9.42 -21.39 -10.78
C TYR A 33 -10.56 -22.21 -10.20
N GLU A 34 -11.13 -23.11 -11.00
CA GLU A 34 -12.20 -24.01 -10.53
C GLU A 34 -11.70 -24.98 -9.47
N GLU A 35 -10.42 -25.36 -9.53
CA GLU A 35 -9.76 -26.25 -8.58
C GLU A 35 -8.32 -25.78 -8.34
N PRO A 36 -7.76 -25.96 -7.13
CA PRO A 36 -6.36 -25.65 -6.85
C PRO A 36 -5.44 -26.71 -7.48
N TRP A 37 -5.22 -26.61 -8.80
CA TRP A 37 -4.43 -27.59 -9.56
C TRP A 37 -3.03 -27.84 -8.98
N TRP A 38 -2.49 -26.87 -8.26
CA TRP A 38 -1.21 -26.98 -7.57
C TRP A 38 -1.19 -28.00 -6.42
N GLU A 39 -2.33 -28.38 -5.86
CA GLU A 39 -2.40 -29.48 -4.88
C GLU A 39 -1.90 -30.80 -5.47
N LYS A 40 -2.08 -31.00 -6.79
CA LYS A 40 -1.55 -32.16 -7.51
C LYS A 40 -0.01 -32.16 -7.58
N LEU A 41 0.61 -31.00 -7.41
CA LEU A 41 2.06 -30.83 -7.35
C LEU A 41 2.61 -30.95 -5.91
N GLY A 42 1.73 -31.21 -4.92
CA GLY A 42 2.12 -31.52 -3.55
C GLY A 42 2.16 -30.33 -2.58
N PHE A 43 1.64 -29.16 -2.97
CA PHE A 43 1.55 -28.01 -2.06
C PHE A 43 0.12 -27.47 -1.95
N THR A 44 -0.29 -27.07 -0.75
CA THR A 44 -1.65 -26.57 -0.45
C THR A 44 -1.69 -25.05 -0.27
N THR A 45 -0.60 -24.49 0.23
CA THR A 45 -0.38 -23.06 0.44
C THR A 45 1.08 -22.74 0.18
N GLY A 46 1.40 -21.46 0.01
CA GLY A 46 2.77 -21.00 -0.08
C GLY A 46 2.98 -19.97 -1.17
N ARG A 47 4.23 -19.85 -1.61
CA ARG A 47 4.64 -18.91 -2.64
C ARG A 47 5.72 -19.53 -3.52
N ALA A 48 5.58 -19.37 -4.84
CA ALA A 48 6.68 -19.51 -5.78
C ALA A 48 7.25 -18.15 -6.15
N VAL A 49 8.55 -18.12 -6.42
CA VAL A 49 9.27 -16.93 -6.89
C VAL A 49 9.99 -17.31 -8.19
N SER A 50 9.91 -16.44 -9.18
CA SER A 50 10.48 -16.63 -10.51
C SER A 50 11.24 -15.39 -10.97
N THR A 51 12.12 -15.57 -11.96
CA THR A 51 12.72 -14.49 -12.73
C THR A 51 11.80 -13.94 -13.82
N LEU A 52 10.76 -14.70 -14.22
CA LEU A 52 9.77 -14.27 -15.19
C LEU A 52 8.92 -13.08 -14.66
N PRO A 53 8.30 -12.29 -15.54
CA PRO A 53 7.45 -11.15 -15.15
C PRO A 53 6.35 -11.43 -14.12
N VAL A 54 5.81 -12.65 -14.03
CA VAL A 54 4.86 -13.04 -12.95
C VAL A 54 5.47 -12.92 -11.53
N ARG A 55 6.80 -13.03 -11.41
CA ARG A 55 7.63 -12.85 -10.20
C ARG A 55 7.23 -13.61 -8.94
N GLN A 56 6.14 -13.27 -8.29
CA GLN A 56 5.68 -13.92 -7.07
C GLN A 56 4.28 -14.47 -7.32
N MET A 57 4.10 -15.77 -7.15
CA MET A 57 2.81 -16.44 -7.19
C MET A 57 2.50 -16.93 -5.77
N ILE A 58 1.41 -16.46 -5.19
CA ILE A 58 0.94 -16.85 -3.86
C ILE A 58 -0.30 -17.70 -4.03
N TYR A 59 -0.20 -18.96 -3.63
CA TYR A 59 -1.29 -19.92 -3.73
C TYR A 59 -2.27 -19.73 -2.57
N LYS A 60 -3.51 -19.38 -2.89
CA LYS A 60 -4.62 -19.37 -1.93
C LYS A 60 -5.50 -20.56 -2.27
N GLY A 61 -5.41 -21.59 -1.43
CA GLY A 61 -6.21 -22.81 -1.55
C GLY A 61 -7.71 -22.56 -1.48
N LYS A 62 -8.47 -23.64 -1.29
CA LYS A 62 -9.93 -23.63 -1.34
C LYS A 62 -10.54 -22.59 -0.39
N GLY A 63 -11.60 -21.93 -0.84
CA GLY A 63 -12.40 -21.06 0.02
C GLY A 63 -12.92 -21.82 1.25
N LYS A 64 -13.23 -21.10 2.34
CA LYS A 64 -13.88 -21.75 3.49
C LYS A 64 -15.18 -22.42 3.01
N PRO A 65 -15.47 -23.66 3.44
CA PRO A 65 -16.76 -24.27 3.19
C PRO A 65 -17.86 -23.34 3.68
N SER A 66 -18.94 -23.25 2.92
CA SER A 66 -20.15 -22.60 3.40
C SER A 66 -20.58 -23.26 4.71
N SER A 67 -21.08 -22.49 5.68
CA SER A 67 -21.73 -23.05 6.88
C SER A 67 -22.99 -23.87 6.54
N ASP A 68 -23.48 -23.72 5.31
CA ASP A 68 -24.54 -24.52 4.72
C ASP A 68 -23.96 -25.83 4.17
N THR A 69 -24.12 -26.92 4.92
CA THR A 69 -23.65 -28.27 4.57
C THR A 69 -24.33 -28.87 3.34
N SER A 70 -25.34 -28.19 2.76
CA SER A 70 -25.98 -28.59 1.49
C SER A 70 -25.26 -28.07 0.25
N LYS A 71 -24.27 -27.18 0.42
CA LYS A 71 -23.47 -26.63 -0.67
C LYS A 71 -22.09 -27.26 -0.64
N ASP A 72 -21.74 -27.94 -1.73
CA ASP A 72 -20.45 -28.58 -1.95
C ASP A 72 -19.28 -27.74 -1.43
N VAL A 73 -18.27 -28.45 -0.91
CA VAL A 73 -16.99 -27.87 -0.48
C VAL A 73 -16.50 -26.99 -1.63
N ASN A 74 -16.48 -25.66 -1.42
CA ASN A 74 -16.15 -24.71 -2.48
C ASN A 74 -14.72 -24.97 -2.96
N SER A 75 -14.61 -25.65 -4.10
CA SER A 75 -13.35 -26.11 -4.65
C SER A 75 -12.60 -25.03 -5.41
N LYS A 76 -13.29 -23.89 -5.63
CA LYS A 76 -12.70 -22.71 -6.24
C LYS A 76 -11.54 -22.20 -5.41
N SER A 77 -10.51 -21.76 -6.11
CA SER A 77 -9.26 -21.32 -5.53
C SER A 77 -8.76 -20.06 -6.24
N MET A 78 -7.79 -19.39 -5.63
CA MET A 78 -7.25 -18.15 -6.16
C MET A 78 -5.72 -18.14 -6.10
N MET A 79 -5.09 -17.59 -7.12
CA MET A 79 -3.68 -17.26 -7.10
C MET A 79 -3.51 -15.75 -7.11
N LEU A 80 -2.64 -15.22 -6.26
CA LEU A 80 -2.17 -13.85 -6.38
C LEU A 80 -0.82 -13.85 -7.09
N VAL A 81 -0.75 -13.15 -8.21
CA VAL A 81 0.47 -12.78 -8.92
C VAL A 81 0.84 -11.36 -8.49
N TYR A 82 2.04 -11.18 -7.93
CA TYR A 82 2.46 -9.93 -7.28
C TYR A 82 3.86 -9.46 -7.69
N PRO A 83 4.03 -8.97 -8.93
CA PRO A 83 5.25 -8.27 -9.33
C PRO A 83 5.30 -6.85 -8.77
N SER A 84 6.50 -6.45 -8.33
CA SER A 84 6.87 -5.06 -8.06
C SER A 84 7.87 -4.57 -9.11
N TYR A 85 8.18 -3.28 -9.10
CA TYR A 85 9.26 -2.71 -9.91
C TYR A 85 10.57 -3.55 -9.78
N PRO A 86 11.28 -3.83 -10.89
CA PRO A 86 11.00 -3.38 -12.26
C PRO A 86 10.00 -4.25 -13.03
N HIS A 87 9.55 -5.39 -12.51
CA HIS A 87 8.77 -6.37 -13.28
C HIS A 87 7.30 -5.97 -13.44
N ALA A 88 6.76 -5.13 -12.55
CA ALA A 88 5.40 -4.62 -12.69
C ALA A 88 5.18 -3.86 -14.01
N SER A 89 6.22 -3.22 -14.57
CA SER A 89 6.10 -2.45 -15.81
C SER A 89 5.91 -3.32 -17.06
N PHE A 90 6.25 -4.61 -17.00
CA PHE A 90 5.94 -5.55 -18.08
C PHE A 90 4.42 -5.65 -18.32
N TRP A 91 3.65 -5.54 -17.24
CA TRP A 91 2.20 -5.73 -17.23
C TRP A 91 1.40 -4.44 -17.46
N ASP A 92 2.08 -3.35 -17.80
CA ASP A 92 1.41 -2.11 -18.18
C ASP A 92 0.60 -2.34 -19.46
N ASP A 93 -0.72 -2.18 -19.37
CA ASP A 93 -1.66 -2.40 -20.46
C ASP A 93 -1.28 -1.67 -21.76
N SER A 94 -0.58 -0.54 -21.70
CA SER A 94 -0.10 0.14 -22.92
C SER A 94 0.94 -0.66 -23.70
N MET A 95 1.78 -1.44 -23.00
CA MET A 95 2.75 -2.36 -23.61
C MET A 95 2.05 -3.58 -24.22
N LEU A 96 1.00 -4.09 -23.58
CA LEU A 96 0.28 -5.29 -24.03
C LEU A 96 -0.78 -5.00 -25.10
N ASN A 97 -1.46 -3.85 -25.05
CA ASN A 97 -2.45 -3.41 -26.04
C ASN A 97 -1.81 -2.89 -27.35
N SER A 98 -0.50 -2.67 -27.37
CA SER A 98 0.23 -2.46 -28.64
C SER A 98 0.27 -3.73 -29.51
N HIS A 99 -0.04 -4.89 -28.92
CA HIS A 99 0.08 -6.18 -29.60
C HIS A 99 -1.23 -6.89 -29.91
N LEU A 100 -2.34 -6.77 -29.16
CA LEU A 100 -3.62 -7.43 -29.51
C LEU A 100 -4.86 -6.73 -28.92
N LEU A 101 -5.89 -6.56 -29.76
CA LEU A 101 -7.22 -6.08 -29.37
C LEU A 101 -7.89 -7.10 -28.42
N ALA A 102 -8.16 -6.72 -27.18
CA ALA A 102 -8.80 -7.60 -26.21
C ALA A 102 -10.31 -7.76 -26.46
N THR A 103 -10.78 -9.00 -26.60
CA THR A 103 -12.18 -9.38 -26.43
C THR A 103 -12.42 -9.79 -24.98
N PRO A 104 -13.53 -9.38 -24.33
CA PRO A 104 -13.85 -9.81 -22.97
C PRO A 104 -14.11 -11.32 -22.90
N LEU A 105 -13.51 -12.00 -21.93
CA LEU A 105 -13.94 -13.33 -21.49
C LEU A 105 -15.34 -13.20 -20.87
N ALA A 106 -16.36 -13.65 -21.60
CA ALA A 106 -17.71 -13.70 -21.06
C ALA A 106 -17.86 -14.93 -20.15
N THR A 107 -18.19 -14.69 -18.87
CA THR A 107 -19.31 -15.36 -18.18
C THR A 107 -19.57 -14.69 -16.81
N ASN A 108 -20.70 -13.99 -16.70
CA ASN A 108 -21.34 -13.55 -15.44
C ASN A 108 -20.53 -12.72 -14.41
N MET A 109 -19.53 -11.96 -14.82
CA MET A 109 -18.89 -10.95 -13.97
C MET A 109 -19.36 -9.54 -14.34
N LEU A 110 -19.61 -8.69 -13.33
CA LEU A 110 -19.81 -7.26 -13.55
C LEU A 110 -18.55 -6.69 -14.21
N ALA A 111 -18.72 -5.97 -15.31
CA ALA A 111 -17.61 -5.25 -15.93
C ALA A 111 -17.03 -4.26 -14.91
N SER A 112 -15.73 -4.40 -14.62
CA SER A 112 -14.98 -3.48 -13.78
C SER A 112 -13.74 -3.01 -14.51
N GLU A 113 -13.26 -1.80 -14.18
CA GLU A 113 -11.98 -1.28 -14.71
C GLU A 113 -10.77 -2.16 -14.33
N TYR A 114 -10.96 -3.10 -13.39
CA TYR A 114 -9.94 -4.03 -12.92
C TYR A 114 -9.97 -5.37 -13.65
N ASN A 115 -10.92 -5.61 -14.55
CA ASN A 115 -10.97 -6.89 -15.27
C ASN A 115 -9.74 -7.04 -16.15
N ILE A 116 -9.12 -8.21 -16.10
CA ILE A 116 -7.93 -8.52 -16.89
C ILE A 116 -8.30 -8.71 -18.37
N SER A 117 -7.44 -8.25 -19.28
CA SER A 117 -7.56 -8.57 -20.70
C SER A 117 -7.18 -10.03 -20.97
N GLU A 118 -7.71 -10.61 -22.05
CA GLU A 118 -7.33 -11.96 -22.48
C GLU A 118 -5.82 -12.06 -22.76
N THR A 119 -5.23 -11.03 -23.37
CA THR A 119 -3.79 -10.97 -23.63
C THR A 119 -2.96 -11.13 -22.35
N ILE A 120 -3.32 -10.38 -21.29
CA ILE A 120 -2.63 -10.48 -20.01
C ILE A 120 -2.88 -11.83 -19.34
N LEU A 121 -4.11 -12.33 -19.38
CA LEU A 121 -4.46 -13.61 -18.78
C LEU A 121 -3.70 -14.77 -19.43
N ALA A 122 -3.63 -14.79 -20.76
CA ALA A 122 -2.91 -15.80 -21.53
C ALA A 122 -1.40 -15.74 -21.24
N GLU A 123 -0.81 -14.55 -21.19
CA GLU A 123 0.62 -14.40 -20.89
C GLU A 123 0.94 -14.82 -19.44
N ALA A 124 0.09 -14.45 -18.48
CA ALA A 124 0.23 -14.92 -17.11
C ALA A 124 0.13 -16.45 -17.03
N HIS A 125 -0.82 -17.06 -17.74
CA HIS A 125 -0.99 -18.52 -17.80
C HIS A 125 0.26 -19.21 -18.36
N ASN A 126 0.83 -18.69 -19.45
CA ASN A 126 2.05 -19.25 -20.04
C ASN A 126 3.25 -19.19 -19.09
N GLN A 127 3.49 -18.03 -18.47
CA GLN A 127 4.59 -17.90 -17.51
C GLN A 127 4.38 -18.74 -16.26
N ILE A 128 3.14 -18.88 -15.78
CA ILE A 128 2.84 -19.77 -14.65
C ILE A 128 3.13 -21.22 -15.03
N ALA A 129 2.72 -21.68 -16.22
CA ALA A 129 3.04 -23.03 -16.68
C ALA A 129 4.55 -23.26 -16.73
N GLU A 130 5.31 -22.30 -17.27
CA GLU A 130 6.77 -22.36 -17.33
C GLU A 130 7.43 -22.45 -15.94
N VAL A 131 6.99 -21.63 -14.98
CA VAL A 131 7.49 -21.70 -13.59
C VAL A 131 7.31 -23.09 -12.98
N HIS A 132 6.21 -23.76 -13.33
CA HIS A 132 5.88 -25.08 -12.82
C HIS A 132 6.43 -26.22 -13.69
N GLN A 133 7.20 -25.91 -14.73
CA GLN A 133 7.75 -26.88 -15.69
C GLN A 133 6.64 -27.71 -16.36
N LEU A 134 5.50 -27.08 -16.62
CA LEU A 134 4.35 -27.65 -17.29
C LEU A 134 4.18 -27.02 -18.66
N ARG A 135 3.53 -27.75 -19.57
CA ARG A 135 3.05 -27.15 -20.81
C ARG A 135 1.75 -26.37 -20.52
N PRO A 136 1.50 -25.22 -21.17
CA PRO A 136 0.27 -24.45 -20.93
C PRO A 136 -1.03 -25.26 -21.08
N GLU A 137 -1.05 -26.25 -21.98
CA GLU A 137 -2.20 -27.14 -22.19
C GLU A 137 -2.45 -28.15 -21.05
N ASP A 138 -1.41 -28.49 -20.27
CA ASP A 138 -1.52 -29.41 -19.14
C ASP A 138 -1.91 -28.67 -17.84
N LEU A 139 -1.83 -27.34 -17.85
CA LEU A 139 -2.18 -26.49 -16.73
C LEU A 139 -3.65 -26.06 -16.82
N ALA A 140 -4.39 -26.18 -15.72
CA ALA A 140 -5.74 -25.65 -15.64
C ALA A 140 -5.72 -24.13 -15.84
N ARG A 141 -6.44 -23.63 -16.84
CA ARG A 141 -6.51 -22.20 -17.15
C ARG A 141 -7.38 -21.46 -16.13
N PRO A 142 -6.99 -20.25 -15.67
CA PRO A 142 -7.86 -19.45 -14.83
C PRO A 142 -9.13 -19.06 -15.59
N TYR A 143 -10.29 -19.19 -14.95
CA TYR A 143 -11.58 -18.84 -15.56
C TYR A 143 -11.93 -17.36 -15.40
N THR A 144 -11.23 -16.65 -14.51
CA THR A 144 -11.40 -15.21 -14.27
C THR A 144 -10.11 -14.60 -13.76
N GLY A 145 -9.96 -13.29 -13.96
CA GLY A 145 -8.91 -12.54 -13.30
C GLY A 145 -9.22 -11.06 -13.17
N VAL A 146 -8.68 -10.47 -12.11
CA VAL A 146 -8.68 -9.01 -11.90
C VAL A 146 -7.28 -8.52 -11.62
N MET A 147 -6.97 -7.32 -12.07
CA MET A 147 -5.66 -6.71 -11.98
C MET A 147 -5.78 -5.27 -11.48
N HIS A 148 -4.87 -4.88 -10.61
CA HIS A 148 -4.70 -3.49 -10.21
C HIS A 148 -3.23 -3.13 -10.28
N TYR A 149 -2.93 -2.02 -10.96
CA TYR A 149 -1.57 -1.51 -11.12
C TYR A 149 -1.42 -0.16 -10.42
N TRP A 150 -0.64 -0.13 -9.34
CA TRP A 150 -0.25 1.12 -8.68
C TRP A 150 1.03 1.64 -9.33
N LYS A 151 0.90 2.69 -10.14
CA LYS A 151 1.95 3.24 -10.98
C LYS A 151 2.21 4.71 -10.68
N GLN A 152 3.48 5.13 -10.69
CA GLN A 152 3.86 6.53 -10.59
C GLN A 152 3.22 7.34 -11.73
N GLY A 153 2.64 8.49 -11.37
CA GLY A 153 1.88 9.34 -12.31
C GLY A 153 0.46 8.85 -12.59
N GLY A 154 0.06 7.67 -12.10
CA GLY A 154 -1.33 7.22 -12.09
C GLY A 154 -2.18 7.96 -11.04
N PRO A 155 -3.51 7.79 -11.06
CA PRO A 155 -4.43 8.51 -10.15
C PRO A 155 -4.12 8.29 -8.67
N GLN A 156 -3.73 7.07 -8.30
CA GLN A 156 -3.42 6.65 -6.93
C GLN A 156 -1.94 6.84 -6.55
N GLY A 157 -1.06 7.10 -7.53
CA GLY A 157 0.38 7.07 -7.36
C GLY A 157 0.97 5.65 -7.25
N SER A 158 2.27 5.58 -6.93
CA SER A 158 3.00 4.33 -6.76
C SER A 158 2.48 3.50 -5.58
N ALA A 159 2.70 2.18 -5.63
CA ALA A 159 2.21 1.23 -4.62
C ALA A 159 2.76 1.52 -3.22
N PHE A 160 4.04 1.89 -3.17
CA PHE A 160 4.74 2.22 -1.95
C PHE A 160 5.89 3.19 -2.25
N TYR A 161 6.44 3.79 -1.20
CA TYR A 161 7.52 4.77 -1.29
C TYR A 161 8.67 4.34 -0.40
N SER A 162 9.88 4.66 -0.82
CA SER A 162 11.10 4.40 -0.05
C SER A 162 11.98 5.63 0.04
N TRP A 163 12.71 5.76 1.15
CA TRP A 163 13.77 6.76 1.27
C TRP A 163 14.84 6.55 0.20
N LYS A 164 15.21 7.62 -0.49
CA LYS A 164 16.36 7.63 -1.40
C LYS A 164 17.63 7.45 -0.59
N GLY A 165 18.64 6.82 -1.21
CA GLY A 165 19.97 6.68 -0.62
C GLY A 165 20.52 8.06 -0.19
N GLY A 166 21.00 8.15 1.04
CA GLY A 166 21.53 9.39 1.62
C GLY A 166 20.51 10.35 2.22
N ALA A 167 19.20 10.03 2.20
CA ALA A 167 18.21 10.82 2.90
C ALA A 167 18.36 10.70 4.43
N ASP A 168 18.31 11.84 5.13
CA ASP A 168 18.24 11.93 6.59
C ASP A 168 16.80 11.63 7.06
N TRP A 169 16.40 10.37 6.89
CA TRP A 169 15.01 9.93 7.07
C TRP A 169 14.44 10.24 8.45
N GLU A 170 15.27 10.17 9.51
CA GLU A 170 14.82 10.37 10.89
C GLU A 170 14.47 11.84 11.16
N ASN A 171 15.24 12.76 10.60
CA ASN A 171 14.98 14.18 10.73
C ASN A 171 13.88 14.63 9.78
N ILE A 172 13.88 14.13 8.54
CA ILE A 172 12.88 14.45 7.55
C ILE A 172 11.50 13.98 8.04
N SER A 173 11.37 12.77 8.61
CA SER A 173 10.07 12.27 9.09
C SER A 173 9.43 13.23 10.10
N LYS A 174 10.20 13.72 11.07
CA LYS A 174 9.76 14.70 12.09
C LYS A 174 9.36 16.03 11.46
N GLN A 175 10.16 16.51 10.50
CA GLN A 175 9.90 17.77 9.80
C GLN A 175 8.65 17.71 8.91
N MET A 176 8.30 16.56 8.36
CA MET A 176 7.11 16.41 7.54
C MET A 176 5.80 16.50 8.35
N ILE A 177 5.84 16.24 9.66
CA ILE A 177 4.67 16.43 10.52
C ILE A 177 4.21 17.89 10.54
N LYS A 178 5.15 18.85 10.51
CA LYS A 178 4.85 20.28 10.41
C LYS A 178 5.93 20.97 9.54
N PRO A 179 5.81 20.89 8.20
CA PRO A 179 6.86 21.33 7.28
C PRO A 179 6.94 22.86 7.16
N ILE A 180 5.86 23.57 7.55
CA ILE A 180 5.79 25.03 7.56
C ILE A 180 5.35 25.45 8.97
N GLU A 181 6.23 26.15 9.68
CA GLU A 181 6.02 26.47 11.10
C GLU A 181 4.80 27.37 11.34
N ASP A 182 4.58 28.34 10.45
CA ASP A 182 3.53 29.35 10.62
C ASP A 182 2.16 28.92 10.06
N GLU A 183 2.06 27.69 9.53
CA GLU A 183 0.85 27.18 8.88
C GLU A 183 0.33 25.92 9.59
N ASN A 184 -0.99 25.75 9.62
CA ASN A 184 -1.63 24.54 10.13
C ASN A 184 -1.73 23.45 9.05
N VAL A 185 -0.59 23.16 8.41
CA VAL A 185 -0.48 22.13 7.37
C VAL A 185 0.45 21.03 7.85
N HIS A 186 -0.02 19.80 7.69
CA HIS A 186 0.66 18.60 8.18
C HIS A 186 0.74 17.56 7.07
N ILE A 187 1.91 16.94 6.90
CA ILE A 187 2.10 15.85 5.93
C ILE A 187 2.28 14.56 6.72
N VAL A 188 1.21 13.77 6.79
CA VAL A 188 1.17 12.49 7.48
C VAL A 188 0.93 11.34 6.52
N GLY A 189 1.37 10.15 6.91
CA GLY A 189 1.18 8.92 6.14
C GLY A 189 2.45 8.08 6.06
N SER A 190 2.31 6.89 5.47
CA SER A 190 3.39 5.91 5.43
C SER A 190 4.65 6.43 4.71
N CYS A 191 4.50 7.27 3.67
CA CYS A 191 5.58 7.69 2.79
C CYS A 191 6.77 8.34 3.50
N TYR A 192 6.51 9.21 4.48
CA TYR A 192 7.56 9.93 5.23
C TYR A 192 7.70 9.42 6.66
N SER A 193 7.20 8.21 6.93
CA SER A 193 7.30 7.59 8.26
C SER A 193 8.59 6.76 8.40
N THR A 194 8.87 6.34 9.63
CA THR A 194 9.94 5.38 9.95
C THR A 194 9.59 3.94 9.55
N HIS A 195 8.29 3.65 9.35
CA HIS A 195 7.77 2.34 8.95
C HIS A 195 7.08 2.40 7.57
N GLN A 196 7.82 2.85 6.56
CA GLN A 196 7.36 2.90 5.17
C GLN A 196 6.78 1.56 4.72
N HIS A 197 5.86 1.58 3.74
CA HIS A 197 5.18 0.43 3.11
C HIS A 197 4.06 -0.20 3.94
N TRP A 198 4.05 0.04 5.24
CA TRP A 198 3.13 -0.58 6.18
C TRP A 198 2.10 0.41 6.69
N ILE A 199 0.96 -0.12 7.12
CA ILE A 199 -0.14 0.65 7.71
C ILE A 199 0.35 1.32 9.00
N GLU A 200 1.18 0.61 9.75
CA GLU A 200 1.87 1.05 10.95
C GLU A 200 2.58 2.40 10.74
N GLY A 201 3.27 2.59 9.62
CA GLY A 201 3.91 3.87 9.32
C GLY A 201 2.93 5.04 9.16
N ALA A 202 1.77 4.78 8.55
CA ALA A 202 0.72 5.80 8.45
C ALA A 202 0.12 6.11 9.82
N LEU A 203 -0.11 5.09 10.65
CA LEU A 203 -0.66 5.25 12.00
C LEU A 203 0.33 5.98 12.93
N THR A 204 1.60 5.59 12.93
CA THR A 204 2.66 6.23 13.73
C THR A 204 2.84 7.70 13.36
N SER A 205 2.82 8.03 12.06
CA SER A 205 2.91 9.43 11.62
C SER A 205 1.70 10.27 12.09
N VAL A 206 0.51 9.69 12.12
CA VAL A 206 -0.68 10.36 12.69
C VAL A 206 -0.57 10.50 14.20
N GLU A 207 -0.05 9.47 14.89
CA GLU A 207 0.18 9.51 16.33
C GLU A 207 1.19 10.61 16.71
N GLU A 208 2.27 10.78 15.95
CA GLU A 208 3.25 11.86 16.12
C GLU A 208 2.59 13.24 16.00
N LEU A 209 1.72 13.43 15.00
CA LEU A 209 0.93 14.66 14.83
C LEU A 209 0.03 14.93 16.04
N LEU A 210 -0.72 13.91 16.50
CA LEU A 210 -1.61 14.06 17.66
C LEU A 210 -0.82 14.41 18.92
N ASN A 211 0.29 13.73 19.17
CA ASN A 211 1.17 13.99 20.32
C ASN A 211 1.74 15.41 20.29
N MET A 212 2.13 15.92 19.11
CA MET A 212 2.56 17.31 18.95
C MET A 212 1.46 18.30 19.39
N HIS A 213 0.22 18.09 18.95
CA HIS A 213 -0.92 18.94 19.31
C HIS A 213 -1.26 18.86 20.81
N TYR A 214 -1.30 17.65 21.39
CA TYR A 214 -1.57 17.46 22.81
C TYR A 214 -0.50 18.10 23.69
N ASN A 215 0.77 17.99 23.33
CA ASN A 215 1.86 18.61 24.09
C ASN A 215 1.81 20.14 24.02
N GLN A 216 1.50 20.72 22.85
CA GLN A 216 1.28 22.17 22.73
C GLN A 216 0.11 22.66 23.59
N GLN A 217 -0.99 21.89 23.67
CA GLN A 217 -2.11 22.23 24.56
C GLN A 217 -1.72 22.15 26.05
N ASN A 218 -0.92 21.16 26.44
CA ASN A 218 -0.42 21.05 27.80
C ASN A 218 0.52 22.21 28.16
N ASP A 219 1.43 22.58 27.26
CA ASP A 219 2.37 23.69 27.49
C ASP A 219 1.66 25.04 27.58
N THR A 220 0.71 25.31 26.67
CA THR A 220 -0.13 26.52 26.73
C THR A 220 -0.98 26.55 28.00
N TRP A 221 -1.50 25.42 28.47
CA TRP A 221 -2.21 25.34 29.75
C TRP A 221 -1.30 25.63 30.95
N ILE A 222 -0.07 25.07 30.97
CA ILE A 222 0.93 25.34 32.01
C ILE A 222 1.34 26.82 32.00
N GLU A 223 1.57 27.39 30.82
CA GLU A 223 1.94 28.79 30.65
C GLU A 223 0.82 29.72 31.10
N ASN A 224 -0.42 29.46 30.68
CA ASN A 224 -1.59 30.19 31.15
C ASN A 224 -1.73 30.15 32.67
N LYS A 225 -1.50 28.98 33.30
CA LYS A 225 -1.44 28.87 34.77
C LYS A 225 -0.31 29.67 35.40
N ARG A 226 0.86 29.74 34.77
CA ARG A 226 2.01 30.54 35.27
C ARG A 226 1.75 32.03 35.13
N VAL A 227 1.17 32.48 34.02
CA VAL A 227 0.76 33.87 33.80
C VAL A 227 -0.34 34.27 34.78
N ASP A 228 -1.33 33.41 35.00
CA ASP A 228 -2.40 33.63 35.97
C ASP A 228 -1.86 33.66 37.41
N ARG A 229 -0.92 32.79 37.78
CA ARG A 229 -0.19 32.87 39.06
C ARG A 229 0.66 34.13 39.22
N ARG A 230 1.26 34.66 38.16
CA ARG A 230 2.01 35.93 38.18
C ARG A 230 1.09 37.14 38.27
N ARG A 231 -0.10 37.09 37.63
CA ARG A 231 -1.15 38.11 37.76
C ARG A 231 -1.80 38.07 39.14
N ARG A 232 -1.99 36.87 39.70
CA ARG A 232 -2.39 36.63 41.08
C ARG A 232 -1.17 36.53 41.99
N GLY A 233 -0.27 37.51 41.91
CA GLY A 233 0.71 37.70 42.98
C GLY A 233 -0.04 38.05 44.26
N VAL A 234 -0.53 37.01 44.97
CA VAL A 234 -1.09 36.95 46.33
C VAL A 234 -1.93 35.66 46.45
N TYR A 235 -1.47 34.77 47.34
CA TYR A 235 -2.10 33.56 47.93
C TYR A 235 -1.95 32.15 47.32
N SER A 236 -1.47 31.31 48.24
CA SER A 236 -1.58 29.86 48.48
C SER A 236 -0.71 28.84 47.71
N ARG A 237 0.26 28.31 48.48
CA ARG A 237 0.72 26.92 48.41
C ARG A 237 -0.48 26.00 48.61
N GLU A 238 -0.88 25.28 47.57
CA GLU A 238 -1.54 23.98 47.67
C GLU A 238 -1.62 23.38 46.26
N TYR A 239 -1.66 22.05 46.18
CA TYR A 239 -1.65 21.22 44.96
C TYR A 239 -0.27 20.95 44.33
N GLU A 240 0.66 20.46 45.14
CA GLU A 240 1.60 19.41 44.73
C GLU A 240 0.90 18.07 44.94
N ASN A 241 0.19 17.55 43.93
CA ASN A 241 -0.10 16.13 43.74
C ASN A 241 -1.02 15.97 42.52
N ILE A 242 -0.41 15.67 41.37
CA ILE A 242 -1.12 15.07 40.24
C ILE A 242 -0.41 13.72 39.98
N PRO A 243 -1.12 12.57 39.99
CA PRO A 243 -0.49 11.28 39.79
C PRO A 243 0.05 11.15 38.37
N ARG A 244 1.32 10.72 38.24
CA ARG A 244 1.82 10.18 36.98
C ARG A 244 1.33 8.73 36.88
N TRP A 245 0.54 8.44 35.86
CA TRP A 245 0.16 7.07 35.55
C TRP A 245 1.37 6.37 34.93
N THR A 246 1.83 5.31 35.59
CA THR A 246 2.76 4.29 35.09
C THR A 246 2.03 3.23 34.30
#